data_AF-A0A6D2I0W3-F1
#
_entry.id   AF-A0A6D2I0W3-F1
#
_cell.length_a   1.000
_cell.length_b   1.000
_cell.length_c   1.000
_cell.angle_alpha   90.00
_cell.angle_beta   90.00
_cell.angle_gamma   90.00
#
_symmetry.space_group_name_H-M   'P 1'
#
loop_
_entity.id
_entity.type
_entity.pdbx_description
1 polymer ?
#
loop_
_entity_poly.entity_id
_entity_poly.type
_entity_poly.pdbx_seq_one_letter_code
_entity_poly.pdbx_strand_id
1 'polypeptide(L)'
;MNREDEPPEKKKKKNPYPPSWFLSLPDVILVNCLARVPRSYYPKLCLVCKTFRSLILSTKYKLSVARFHLKTQEDVLHVCLQLPTQALPSWFSLWIRPDQTLTNHIGKKKKSTRNTLLVPTPCSYIPCVPKFIVSVGSECYGISQRNDPSSALWIRNQETNREIRLWRECPNMRVARRRAVAGVVDGKIYVMGGCEENETVNWAEVFDPKTQTWESLPDPGAEARLSSIKTVEVFGRKLYVRTRSNEKKDYVYDPRTNQWS
;
A
#
# COMPACT_ATOMS: atom_id res chain seq x y z
N MET A 1 0.33 2.85 71.25
CA MET A 1 1.12 3.81 70.46
C MET A 1 2.57 3.37 70.50
N ASN A 2 3.01 2.59 69.51
CA ASN A 2 4.42 2.40 69.14
C ASN A 2 4.43 1.88 67.71
N ARG A 3 5.20 2.57 66.88
CA ARG A 3 5.21 2.55 65.42
C ARG A 3 6.08 1.39 64.94
N GLU A 4 5.56 0.59 64.02
CA GLU A 4 6.37 -0.34 63.24
C GLU A 4 7.06 0.48 62.14
N ASP A 5 8.40 0.51 62.18
CA ASP A 5 9.24 1.15 61.17
C ASP A 5 9.29 0.29 59.89
N GLU A 6 8.76 0.84 58.80
CA GLU A 6 8.86 0.30 57.44
C GLU A 6 10.31 0.44 56.90
N PRO A 7 10.88 -0.56 56.19
CA PRO A 7 12.24 -0.46 55.69
C PRO A 7 12.32 0.45 54.44
N PRO A 8 13.44 1.14 54.19
CA PRO A 8 13.51 2.17 53.17
C PRO A 8 13.47 1.58 51.76
N GLU A 9 12.54 2.09 50.94
CA GLU A 9 12.48 1.82 49.50
C GLU A 9 13.81 2.15 48.82
N LYS A 10 14.47 1.11 48.29
CA LYS A 10 15.64 1.28 47.40
C LYS A 10 15.18 1.95 46.11
N LYS A 11 15.40 3.26 46.01
CA LYS A 11 15.30 4.02 44.74
C LYS A 11 16.14 3.33 43.66
N LYS A 12 15.49 2.66 42.72
CA LYS A 12 16.11 2.13 41.50
C LYS A 12 16.75 3.31 40.74
N LYS A 13 18.09 3.38 40.73
CA LYS A 13 18.84 4.24 39.82
C LYS A 13 18.43 3.88 38.39
N LYS A 14 17.72 4.79 37.71
CA LYS A 14 17.52 4.71 36.25
C LYS A 14 18.90 4.84 35.61
N ASN A 15 19.43 3.75 35.05
CA ASN A 15 20.59 3.82 34.17
C ASN A 15 20.24 4.73 32.97
N PRO A 16 21.02 5.79 32.70
CA PRO A 16 20.90 6.54 31.47
C PRO A 16 21.61 5.74 30.38
N TYR A 17 20.90 4.85 29.68
CA TYR A 17 21.40 4.40 28.39
C TYR A 17 21.51 5.66 27.50
N PRO A 18 22.66 5.90 26.84
CA PRO A 18 22.78 7.06 25.96
C PRO A 18 21.71 6.95 24.86
N PRO A 19 20.99 8.03 24.53
CA PRO A 19 20.10 8.01 23.37
C PRO A 19 20.96 7.63 22.18
N SER A 20 20.60 6.54 21.49
CA SER A 20 21.41 6.03 20.40
C SER A 20 21.66 7.15 19.39
N TRP A 21 22.92 7.55 19.18
CA TRP A 21 23.31 8.67 18.29
C TRP A 21 22.77 8.57 16.86
N PHE A 22 22.36 7.39 16.41
CA PHE A 22 21.72 7.21 15.12
C PHE A 22 20.30 7.80 15.02
N LEU A 23 19.62 8.01 16.16
CA LEU A 23 18.25 8.52 16.22
C LEU A 23 18.16 10.04 16.32
N SER A 24 19.28 10.75 16.44
CA SER A 24 19.32 12.22 16.42
C SER A 24 19.43 12.80 15.00
N LEU A 25 19.60 11.95 13.99
CA LEU A 25 19.68 12.37 12.59
C LEU A 25 18.28 12.66 12.02
N PRO A 26 18.12 13.72 11.20
CA PRO A 26 16.87 13.97 10.48
C PRO A 26 16.46 12.81 9.58
N ASP A 27 15.15 12.55 9.48
CA ASP A 27 14.56 11.48 8.65
C ASP A 27 15.08 11.47 7.21
N VAL A 28 15.34 12.65 6.63
CA VAL A 28 15.85 12.81 5.26
C VAL A 28 17.23 12.14 5.10
N ILE A 29 18.10 12.26 6.09
CA ILE A 29 19.43 11.63 6.06
C ILE A 29 19.28 10.13 6.21
N LEU A 30 18.43 9.66 7.12
CA LEU A 30 18.16 8.24 7.33
C LEU A 30 17.59 7.57 6.07
N VAL A 31 16.63 8.20 5.39
CA VAL A 31 16.08 7.71 4.11
C VAL A 31 17.19 7.60 3.06
N ASN A 32 18.07 8.60 2.95
CA ASN A 32 19.20 8.56 2.01
C ASN A 32 20.21 7.47 2.35
N CYS A 33 20.50 7.21 3.63
CA CYS A 33 21.36 6.10 4.05
C CYS A 33 20.72 4.76 3.70
N LEU A 34 19.45 4.57 4.05
CA LEU A 34 18.70 3.34 3.76
C LEU A 34 18.53 3.10 2.25
N ALA A 35 18.42 4.17 1.45
CA ALA A 35 18.34 4.08 0.00
C ALA A 35 19.59 3.44 -0.63
N ARG A 36 20.74 3.47 0.07
CA ARG A 36 21.98 2.83 -0.37
C ARG A 36 22.12 1.39 0.11
N VAL A 37 21.33 0.98 1.11
CA VAL A 37 21.37 -0.38 1.67
C VAL A 37 20.45 -1.30 0.88
N PRO A 38 20.90 -2.46 0.37
CA PRO A 38 20.06 -3.36 -0.42
C PRO A 38 18.75 -3.75 0.29
N ARG A 39 17.64 -3.86 -0.47
CA ARG A 39 16.30 -4.11 0.10
C ARG A 39 16.23 -5.41 0.91
N SER A 40 17.10 -6.37 0.62
CA SER A 40 17.22 -7.64 1.34
C SER A 40 17.62 -7.52 2.81
N TYR A 41 18.28 -6.43 3.19
CA TYR A 41 18.67 -6.20 4.59
C TYR A 41 17.58 -5.50 5.39
N TYR A 42 16.52 -4.98 4.76
CA TYR A 42 15.46 -4.25 5.45
C TYR A 42 14.73 -5.07 6.52
N PRO A 43 14.39 -6.35 6.31
CA PRO A 43 13.81 -7.17 7.36
C PRO A 43 14.70 -7.25 8.60
N LYS A 44 16.03 -7.36 8.42
CA LYS A 44 16.99 -7.38 9.53
C LYS A 44 17.06 -6.02 10.22
N LEU A 45 17.14 -4.92 9.46
CA LEU A 45 17.18 -3.56 10.02
C LEU A 45 15.93 -3.21 10.83
N CYS A 46 14.76 -3.69 10.39
CA CYS A 46 13.51 -3.51 11.12
C CYS A 46 13.46 -4.26 12.47
N LEU A 47 14.31 -5.27 12.66
CA LEU A 47 14.46 -5.96 13.94
C LEU A 47 15.42 -5.23 14.89
N VAL A 48 16.31 -4.40 14.36
CA VAL A 48 17.30 -3.66 15.16
C VAL A 48 16.64 -2.57 16.01
N CYS A 49 15.75 -1.76 15.43
CA CYS A 49 15.02 -0.76 16.21
C CYS A 49 13.64 -0.39 15.61
N LYS A 50 12.76 0.12 16.48
CA LYS A 50 11.40 0.57 16.11
C LYS A 50 11.43 1.72 15.10
N THR A 51 12.43 2.59 15.15
CA THR A 51 12.54 3.73 14.21
C THR A 51 12.90 3.27 12.81
N PHE A 52 13.88 2.38 12.64
CA PHE A 52 14.17 1.78 11.33
C PHE A 52 12.96 1.04 10.78
N ARG A 53 12.28 0.27 11.64
CA ARG A 53 11.02 -0.39 11.27
C ARG A 53 9.98 0.62 10.79
N SER A 54 9.71 1.65 11.58
CA SER A 54 8.74 2.69 11.23
C SER A 54 9.11 3.38 9.92
N LEU A 55 10.37 3.83 9.79
CA LEU A 55 10.85 4.61 8.66
C LEU A 55 10.86 3.78 7.37
N ILE A 56 11.32 2.53 7.39
CA ILE A 56 11.27 1.63 6.22
C ILE A 56 9.82 1.38 5.78
N LEU A 57 8.88 1.29 6.72
CA LEU A 57 7.47 1.03 6.43
C LEU A 57 6.71 2.30 5.96
N SER A 58 6.96 3.44 6.59
CA SER A 58 6.23 4.70 6.36
C SER A 58 6.81 5.53 5.21
N THR A 59 8.13 5.47 4.97
CA THR A 59 8.80 6.31 3.98
C THR A 59 9.13 5.57 2.68
N LYS A 60 8.49 4.44 2.39
CA LYS A 60 8.74 3.65 1.17
C LYS A 60 8.76 4.46 -0.13
N TYR A 61 7.83 5.42 -0.25
CA TYR A 61 7.80 6.33 -1.40
C TYR A 61 9.09 7.16 -1.44
N LYS A 62 9.41 7.88 -0.35
CA LYS A 62 10.63 8.68 -0.24
C LYS A 62 11.89 7.85 -0.48
N LEU A 63 11.91 6.61 0.00
CA LEU A 63 13.00 5.65 -0.18
C LEU A 63 13.16 5.22 -1.65
N SER A 64 12.05 5.02 -2.36
CA SER A 64 12.07 4.69 -3.78
C SER A 64 12.49 5.88 -4.65
N VAL A 65 12.07 7.09 -4.28
CA VAL A 65 12.53 8.35 -4.89
C VAL A 65 14.03 8.55 -4.66
N ALA A 66 14.49 8.43 -3.40
CA ALA A 66 15.91 8.56 -3.06
C ALA A 66 16.77 7.54 -3.81
N ARG A 67 16.32 6.29 -3.93
CA ARG A 67 17.01 5.25 -4.71
C ARG A 67 17.15 5.58 -6.19
N PHE A 68 16.12 6.18 -6.79
CA PHE A 68 16.22 6.63 -8.18
C PHE A 68 17.24 7.76 -8.34
N HIS A 69 17.16 8.81 -7.51
CA HIS A 69 18.11 9.93 -7.59
C HIS A 69 19.55 9.48 -7.35
N LEU A 70 19.74 8.52 -6.43
CA LEU A 70 21.04 7.95 -6.13
C LEU A 70 21.47 6.84 -7.11
N LYS A 71 20.61 6.48 -8.07
CA LYS A 71 20.81 5.36 -9.01
C LYS A 71 21.12 4.03 -8.32
N THR A 72 20.60 3.82 -7.12
CA THR A 72 20.70 2.57 -6.35
C THR A 72 19.43 1.73 -6.45
N GLN A 73 18.75 1.77 -7.61
CA GLN A 73 17.57 0.94 -7.83
C GLN A 73 17.96 -0.53 -7.97
N GLU A 74 17.08 -1.42 -7.51
CA GLU A 74 17.28 -2.87 -7.56
C GLU A 74 16.10 -3.49 -8.32
N ASP A 75 16.40 -4.34 -9.31
CA ASP A 75 15.42 -5.19 -9.97
C ASP A 75 15.10 -6.37 -9.05
N VAL A 76 13.98 -6.27 -8.33
CA VAL A 76 13.52 -7.29 -7.38
C VAL A 76 12.29 -7.97 -7.95
N LEU A 77 12.37 -9.29 -8.12
CA LEU A 77 11.20 -10.10 -8.49
C LEU A 77 10.37 -10.39 -7.22
N HIS A 78 9.10 -10.03 -7.26
CA HIS A 78 8.13 -10.38 -6.21
C HIS A 78 7.22 -11.51 -6.68
N VAL A 79 6.96 -12.48 -5.81
CA VAL A 79 6.06 -13.61 -6.07
C VAL A 79 4.99 -13.65 -4.98
N CYS A 80 3.73 -13.76 -5.37
CA CYS A 80 2.61 -13.93 -4.45
C CYS A 80 2.17 -15.40 -4.49
N LEU A 81 2.23 -16.09 -3.35
CA LEU A 81 1.89 -17.50 -3.22
C LEU A 81 0.78 -17.68 -2.19
N GLN A 82 -0.30 -18.36 -2.58
CA GLN A 82 -1.30 -18.88 -1.63
C GLN A 82 -0.78 -20.20 -1.07
N LEU A 83 -0.31 -20.19 0.18
CA LEU A 83 0.14 -21.40 0.84
C LEU A 83 -1.08 -22.14 1.44
N PRO A 84 -1.12 -23.50 1.40
CA PRO A 84 -2.25 -24.27 1.91
C PRO A 84 -2.58 -24.01 3.39
N THR A 85 -1.58 -23.60 4.16
CA THR A 85 -1.65 -23.39 5.61
C THR A 85 -2.04 -21.95 6.00
N GLN A 86 -2.18 -21.04 5.04
CA GLN A 86 -2.44 -19.62 5.32
C GLN A 86 -3.79 -19.21 4.73
N ALA A 87 -4.59 -18.48 5.51
CA ALA A 87 -5.87 -17.95 5.05
C ALA A 87 -5.72 -16.86 3.97
N LEU A 88 -4.54 -16.22 3.89
CA LEU A 88 -4.25 -15.12 2.98
C LEU A 88 -2.99 -15.42 2.15
N PRO A 89 -2.92 -14.93 0.89
CA PRO A 89 -1.75 -15.11 0.07
C PRO A 89 -0.57 -14.31 0.62
N SER A 90 0.59 -14.95 0.66
CA SER A 90 1.83 -14.35 1.15
C SER A 90 2.73 -13.94 0.01
N TRP A 91 3.48 -12.86 0.22
CA TRP A 91 4.42 -12.38 -0.76
C TRP A 91 5.86 -12.71 -0.41
N PHE A 92 6.65 -12.98 -1.44
CA PHE A 92 8.05 -13.34 -1.38
C PHE A 92 8.84 -12.45 -2.32
N SER A 93 10.08 -12.15 -1.96
CA SER A 93 11.01 -11.46 -2.85
C SER A 93 12.13 -12.43 -3.21
N LEU A 94 12.41 -12.51 -4.51
CA LEU A 94 13.54 -13.27 -5.01
C LEU A 94 14.81 -12.52 -4.64
N TRP A 95 15.65 -13.16 -3.84
CA TRP A 95 16.93 -12.62 -3.46
C TRP A 95 18.04 -13.33 -4.22
N ILE A 96 18.77 -12.57 -5.03
CA ILE A 96 20.02 -13.00 -5.67
C ILE A 96 21.14 -12.38 -4.85
N ARG A 97 22.00 -13.22 -4.27
CA ARG A 97 23.21 -12.77 -3.56
C ARG A 97 24.15 -12.04 -4.52
N PRO A 98 24.45 -10.74 -4.35
CA PRO A 98 25.30 -9.99 -5.28
C PRO A 98 26.81 -10.22 -5.04
N ASP A 99 27.21 -10.88 -3.95
CA ASP A 99 28.58 -11.07 -3.49
C ASP A 99 29.34 -12.24 -4.15
N GLN A 100 28.79 -12.86 -5.20
CA GLN A 100 29.51 -13.82 -6.05
C GLN A 100 29.85 -13.19 -7.39
N THR A 101 31.02 -12.57 -7.48
CA THR A 101 31.72 -12.38 -8.75
C THR A 101 31.81 -13.73 -9.44
N LEU A 102 31.24 -13.87 -10.64
CA LEU A 102 31.53 -14.98 -11.55
C LEU A 102 33.00 -14.89 -11.95
N THR A 103 33.88 -15.41 -11.10
CA THR A 103 35.23 -15.72 -11.52
C THR A 103 35.13 -16.99 -12.34
N ASN A 104 35.19 -16.83 -13.66
CA ASN A 104 35.37 -17.91 -14.62
C ASN A 104 36.76 -18.53 -14.41
N HIS A 105 36.97 -19.26 -13.32
CA HIS A 105 38.08 -20.19 -13.23
C HIS A 105 37.56 -21.59 -13.58
N ILE A 106 38.00 -22.03 -14.76
CA ILE A 106 37.87 -23.40 -15.26
C ILE A 106 38.58 -24.32 -14.24
N GLY A 107 37.80 -24.89 -13.32
CA GLY A 107 38.28 -25.76 -12.26
C GLY A 107 37.13 -26.65 -11.77
N LYS A 108 37.24 -27.95 -12.06
CA LYS A 108 36.26 -29.01 -11.87
C LYS A 108 35.45 -28.98 -10.55
N LYS A 109 34.13 -29.21 -10.71
CA LYS A 109 33.16 -29.89 -9.83
C LYS A 109 32.74 -29.23 -8.49
N LYS A 110 31.55 -28.63 -8.51
CA LYS A 110 30.27 -29.19 -7.97
C LYS A 110 29.13 -28.35 -8.57
N LYS A 111 28.07 -28.99 -9.08
CA LYS A 111 26.85 -28.27 -9.51
C LYS A 111 26.20 -27.66 -8.26
N SER A 112 26.63 -26.46 -7.88
CA SER A 112 25.87 -25.63 -6.95
C SER A 112 24.60 -25.20 -7.70
N THR A 113 23.48 -25.76 -7.30
CA THR A 113 22.15 -25.22 -7.60
C THR A 113 22.18 -23.72 -7.34
N ARG A 114 21.93 -22.92 -8.39
CA ARG A 114 21.87 -21.44 -8.37
C ARG A 114 21.41 -20.91 -7.00
N ASN A 115 22.25 -20.10 -6.37
CA ASN A 115 22.06 -19.49 -5.04
C ASN A 115 20.93 -18.43 -5.03
N THR A 116 19.72 -18.84 -5.40
CA THR A 116 18.53 -17.99 -5.44
C THR A 116 17.66 -18.36 -4.25
N LEU A 117 17.48 -17.42 -3.29
CA LEU A 117 16.67 -17.64 -2.11
C LEU A 117 15.37 -16.85 -2.23
N LEU A 118 14.23 -17.52 -2.08
CA LEU A 118 12.97 -16.83 -1.85
C LEU A 118 12.91 -16.43 -0.38
N VAL A 119 12.96 -15.14 -0.11
CA VAL A 119 12.84 -14.61 1.25
C VAL A 119 11.40 -14.16 1.45
N PRO A 120 10.70 -14.66 2.49
CA PRO A 120 9.39 -14.14 2.86
C PRO A 120 9.51 -12.64 3.10
N THR A 121 8.74 -11.85 2.35
CA THR A 121 8.71 -10.41 2.53
C THR A 121 7.34 -10.04 3.06
N PRO A 122 7.25 -9.47 4.27
CA PRO A 122 5.96 -9.08 4.79
C PRO A 122 5.27 -8.16 3.78
N CYS A 123 3.96 -8.31 3.60
CA CYS A 123 3.17 -7.52 2.65
C CYS A 123 3.35 -6.00 2.86
N SER A 124 3.80 -5.62 4.05
CA SER A 124 4.18 -4.26 4.42
C SER A 124 5.51 -3.79 3.84
N TYR A 125 6.27 -4.56 3.05
CA TYR A 125 7.52 -4.11 2.39
C TYR A 125 7.39 -3.98 0.88
N ILE A 126 6.33 -4.54 0.31
CA ILE A 126 6.11 -4.54 -1.13
C ILE A 126 5.45 -3.22 -1.52
N PRO A 127 5.86 -2.62 -2.66
CA PRO A 127 5.12 -1.49 -3.21
C PRO A 127 3.68 -1.95 -3.42
N CYS A 128 2.73 -1.29 -2.76
CA CYS A 128 1.32 -1.54 -2.99
C CYS A 128 1.05 -1.22 -4.46
N VAL A 129 1.00 -2.23 -5.31
CA VAL A 129 0.52 -2.05 -6.66
C VAL A 129 -1.00 -1.95 -6.54
N PRO A 130 -1.60 -0.80 -6.85
CA PRO A 130 -3.05 -0.71 -6.87
C PRO A 130 -3.57 -1.73 -7.87
N LYS A 131 -4.55 -2.54 -7.43
CA LYS A 131 -5.13 -3.60 -8.24
C LYS A 131 -6.19 -3.05 -9.21
N PHE A 132 -6.85 -1.95 -8.82
CA PHE A 132 -7.77 -1.24 -9.68
C PHE A 132 -7.12 0.05 -10.15
N ILE A 133 -6.96 0.21 -11.46
CA ILE A 133 -6.34 1.37 -12.07
C ILE A 133 -7.33 2.00 -13.04
N VAL A 134 -7.59 3.30 -12.87
CA VAL A 134 -8.33 4.13 -13.83
C VAL A 134 -7.41 5.22 -14.37
N SER A 135 -7.76 5.81 -15.50
CA SER A 135 -6.98 6.91 -16.08
C SER A 135 -7.86 8.13 -16.31
N VAL A 136 -7.33 9.30 -15.97
CA VAL A 136 -7.92 10.61 -16.25
C VAL A 136 -6.84 11.43 -16.97
N GLY A 137 -7.03 11.68 -18.27
CA GLY A 137 -5.98 12.30 -19.08
C GLY A 137 -4.70 11.43 -19.11
N SER A 138 -3.55 12.04 -18.81
CA SER A 138 -2.24 11.35 -18.71
C SER A 138 -1.96 10.75 -17.33
N GLU A 139 -2.88 10.89 -16.37
CA GLU A 139 -2.70 10.44 -15.00
C GLU A 139 -3.44 9.12 -14.75
N CYS A 140 -2.75 8.13 -14.19
CA CYS A 140 -3.33 6.92 -13.65
C CYS A 140 -3.65 7.11 -12.18
N TYR A 141 -4.82 6.66 -11.76
CA TYR A 141 -5.22 6.57 -10.38
C TYR A 141 -5.44 5.13 -9.97
N GLY A 142 -5.05 4.80 -8.76
CA GLY A 142 -4.93 3.45 -8.27
C GLY A 142 -5.58 3.29 -6.91
N ILE A 143 -6.47 2.30 -6.80
CA ILE A 143 -7.12 1.95 -5.53
C ILE A 143 -6.60 0.59 -5.08
N SER A 144 -6.23 0.49 -3.82
CA SER A 144 -5.76 -0.75 -3.22
C SER A 144 -6.95 -1.70 -3.03
N GLN A 145 -6.88 -2.91 -3.58
CA GLN A 145 -7.82 -4.00 -3.27
C GLN A 145 -7.15 -5.05 -2.38
N ARG A 146 -6.61 -4.62 -1.23
CA ARG A 146 -6.32 -5.59 -0.16
C ARG A 146 -7.65 -6.15 0.37
N ASN A 147 -7.57 -7.28 1.06
CA ASN A 147 -8.70 -7.77 1.85
C ASN A 147 -8.94 -6.87 3.08
N ASP A 148 -7.96 -6.06 3.47
CA ASP A 148 -8.10 -5.03 4.50
C ASP A 148 -8.71 -3.75 3.90
N PRO A 149 -9.61 -3.06 4.61
CA PRO A 149 -10.16 -1.79 4.15
C PRO A 149 -9.05 -0.75 3.98
N SER A 150 -9.14 0.05 2.93
CA SER A 150 -8.23 1.18 2.73
C SER A 150 -8.98 2.38 2.15
N SER A 151 -8.65 3.57 2.64
CA SER A 151 -9.12 4.85 2.10
C SER A 151 -8.14 5.46 1.08
N ALA A 152 -6.99 4.81 0.84
CA ALA A 152 -5.91 5.39 0.06
C ALA A 152 -6.17 5.34 -1.45
N LEU A 153 -6.12 6.50 -2.09
CA LEU A 153 -6.05 6.68 -3.54
C LEU A 153 -4.61 7.01 -3.91
N TRP A 154 -4.11 6.41 -4.99
CA TRP A 154 -2.76 6.63 -5.47
C TRP A 154 -2.78 7.24 -6.87
N ILE A 155 -1.83 8.10 -7.22
CA ILE A 155 -1.70 8.71 -8.55
C ILE A 155 -0.32 8.42 -9.14
N ARG A 156 -0.26 8.24 -10.47
CA ARG A 156 0.96 8.02 -11.25
C ARG A 156 0.80 8.62 -12.64
N ASN A 157 1.76 9.43 -13.08
CA ASN A 157 1.77 9.95 -14.46
C ASN A 157 2.21 8.85 -15.45
N GLN A 158 1.55 8.75 -16.61
CA GLN A 158 1.88 7.78 -17.67
C GLN A 158 3.05 8.23 -18.57
N GLU A 159 3.33 9.53 -18.69
CA GLU A 159 4.27 10.06 -19.70
C GLU A 159 5.75 9.84 -19.38
N THR A 160 6.07 9.43 -18.16
CA THR A 160 7.47 9.26 -17.77
C THR A 160 8.01 7.90 -18.22
N ASN A 161 8.24 7.75 -19.53
CA ASN A 161 8.96 6.61 -20.12
C ASN A 161 10.41 6.48 -19.58
N ARG A 162 10.90 7.44 -18.79
CA ARG A 162 12.23 7.43 -18.16
C ARG A 162 12.27 7.87 -16.69
N GLU A 163 11.17 8.38 -16.13
CA GLU A 163 11.09 8.72 -14.70
C GLU A 163 10.25 7.67 -13.98
N ILE A 164 10.70 7.36 -12.76
CA ILE A 164 10.17 6.33 -11.87
C ILE A 164 8.65 6.12 -11.98
N ARG A 165 8.23 4.87 -12.23
CA ARG A 165 6.82 4.42 -12.13
C ARG A 165 6.31 4.41 -10.68
N LEU A 166 6.42 5.52 -9.96
CA LEU A 166 5.99 5.61 -8.56
C LEU A 166 4.58 6.14 -8.44
N TRP A 167 3.83 5.45 -7.60
CA TRP A 167 2.57 5.88 -7.08
C TRP A 167 2.80 6.91 -5.97
N ARG A 168 2.13 8.06 -6.04
CA ARG A 168 2.03 9.07 -4.98
C ARG A 168 0.67 8.96 -4.32
N GLU A 169 0.57 9.28 -3.04
CA GLU A 169 -0.70 9.25 -2.32
C GLU A 169 -1.51 10.52 -2.65
N CYS A 170 -2.78 10.36 -2.96
CA CYS A 170 -3.79 11.42 -3.05
C CYS A 170 -4.48 11.60 -1.69
N PRO A 171 -5.28 12.66 -1.52
CA PRO A 171 -6.19 12.76 -0.39
C PRO A 171 -6.99 11.47 -0.21
N ASN A 172 -7.10 11.03 1.05
CA ASN A 172 -7.81 9.81 1.39
C ASN A 172 -9.31 9.96 1.18
N MET A 173 -9.96 8.88 0.75
CA MET A 173 -11.41 8.73 0.80
C MET A 173 -11.91 8.96 2.22
N ARG A 174 -13.16 9.40 2.35
CA ARG A 174 -13.82 9.60 3.64
C ARG A 174 -14.04 8.28 4.36
N VAL A 175 -14.19 7.20 3.59
CA VAL A 175 -14.44 5.85 4.08
C VAL A 175 -13.38 4.87 3.57
N ALA A 176 -12.99 3.95 4.45
CA ALA A 176 -12.10 2.86 4.09
C ALA A 176 -12.88 1.74 3.41
N ARG A 177 -12.38 1.26 2.26
CA ARG A 177 -13.14 0.32 1.42
C ARG A 177 -12.36 -0.97 1.14
N ARG A 178 -13.06 -2.10 1.12
CA ARG A 178 -12.59 -3.41 0.65
C ARG A 178 -13.21 -3.72 -0.70
N ARG A 179 -12.40 -4.08 -1.70
CA ARG A 179 -12.89 -4.54 -3.02
C ARG A 179 -13.84 -3.55 -3.72
N ALA A 180 -13.65 -2.24 -3.49
CA ALA A 180 -14.39 -1.20 -4.20
C ALA A 180 -14.14 -1.27 -5.72
N VAL A 181 -15.11 -0.76 -6.46
CA VAL A 181 -15.01 -0.55 -7.92
C VAL A 181 -14.95 0.94 -8.21
N ALA A 182 -14.34 1.32 -9.34
CA ALA A 182 -14.30 2.71 -9.74
C ALA A 182 -14.51 2.92 -11.24
N GLY A 183 -15.09 4.07 -11.59
CA GLY A 183 -15.35 4.48 -12.97
C GLY A 183 -15.04 5.95 -13.16
N VAL A 184 -14.72 6.34 -14.40
CA VAL A 184 -14.39 7.73 -14.73
C VAL A 184 -15.49 8.32 -15.60
N VAL A 185 -16.06 9.44 -15.14
CA VAL A 185 -17.03 10.23 -15.91
C VAL A 185 -16.62 11.69 -15.84
N ASP A 186 -16.56 12.35 -17.00
CA ASP A 186 -16.26 13.79 -17.13
C ASP A 186 -15.00 14.23 -16.35
N GLY A 187 -13.98 13.37 -16.31
CA GLY A 187 -12.70 13.62 -15.65
C GLY A 187 -12.70 13.45 -14.14
N LYS A 188 -13.81 13.00 -13.54
CA LYS A 188 -13.91 12.67 -12.12
C LYS A 188 -13.92 11.17 -11.90
N ILE A 189 -13.44 10.73 -10.74
CA ILE A 189 -13.29 9.31 -10.39
C ILE A 189 -14.34 8.95 -9.35
N TYR A 190 -15.27 8.09 -9.74
CA TYR A 190 -16.34 7.62 -8.87
C TYR A 190 -15.92 6.28 -8.28
N VAL A 191 -15.96 6.14 -6.95
CA VAL A 191 -15.61 4.93 -6.22
C VAL A 191 -16.83 4.45 -5.44
N MET A 192 -17.15 3.16 -5.59
CA MET A 192 -18.43 2.61 -5.13
C MET A 192 -18.25 1.30 -4.36
N GLY A 193 -19.02 1.18 -3.28
CA GLY A 193 -19.12 0.01 -2.42
C GLY A 193 -17.90 -0.31 -1.59
N GLY A 194 -17.92 -1.52 -1.03
CA GLY A 194 -16.83 -2.06 -0.23
C GLY A 194 -16.68 -1.45 1.17
N CYS A 195 -17.62 -0.61 1.59
CA CYS A 195 -17.68 -0.03 2.93
C CYS A 195 -18.48 -0.91 3.89
N GLU A 196 -18.33 -0.67 5.20
CA GLU A 196 -19.08 -1.39 6.23
C GLU A 196 -20.53 -0.85 6.33
N GLU A 197 -21.45 -1.61 6.94
CA GLU A 197 -22.89 -1.29 6.99
C GLU A 197 -23.25 -0.01 7.75
N ASN A 198 -22.37 0.51 8.60
CA ASN A 198 -22.58 1.78 9.29
C ASN A 198 -22.13 2.99 8.45
N GLU A 199 -21.44 2.77 7.33
CA GLU A 199 -20.88 3.82 6.45
C GLU A 199 -21.77 4.09 5.22
N THR A 200 -23.05 3.74 5.34
CA THR A 200 -24.01 3.64 4.23
C THR A 200 -24.31 4.96 3.53
N VAL A 201 -24.22 6.08 4.25
CA VAL A 201 -24.35 7.44 3.68
C VAL A 201 -23.19 7.79 2.74
N ASN A 202 -22.04 7.14 2.90
CA ASN A 202 -20.85 7.33 2.08
C ASN A 202 -20.59 6.09 1.22
N TRP A 203 -21.63 5.34 0.84
CA TRP A 203 -21.45 4.10 0.08
C TRP A 203 -20.77 4.33 -1.27
N ALA A 204 -20.97 5.50 -1.87
CA ALA A 204 -20.21 5.95 -3.04
C ALA A 204 -19.65 7.36 -2.82
N GLU A 205 -18.48 7.59 -3.38
CA GLU A 205 -17.78 8.87 -3.34
C GLU A 205 -17.23 9.22 -4.72
N VAL A 206 -17.06 10.51 -4.99
CA VAL A 206 -16.41 11.02 -6.19
C VAL A 206 -15.19 11.84 -5.80
N PHE A 207 -14.07 11.56 -6.47
CA PHE A 207 -12.85 12.34 -6.41
C PHE A 207 -12.76 13.24 -7.64
N ASP A 208 -12.49 14.52 -7.39
CA ASP A 208 -12.18 15.49 -8.44
C ASP A 208 -10.67 15.73 -8.46
N PRO A 209 -9.95 15.23 -9.50
CA PRO A 209 -8.52 15.49 -9.69
C PRO A 209 -8.11 16.95 -9.70
N LYS A 210 -8.98 17.86 -10.15
CA LYS A 210 -8.64 19.29 -10.29
C LYS A 210 -8.60 19.98 -8.94
N THR A 211 -9.54 19.66 -8.07
CA THR A 211 -9.64 20.25 -6.72
C THR A 211 -8.96 19.39 -5.65
N GLN A 212 -8.62 18.14 -5.97
CA GLN A 212 -8.10 17.14 -5.03
C GLN A 212 -9.05 16.91 -3.84
N THR A 213 -10.36 16.91 -4.09
CA THR A 213 -11.39 16.75 -3.05
C THR A 213 -12.26 15.53 -3.28
N TRP A 214 -12.75 14.96 -2.18
CA TRP A 214 -13.73 13.89 -2.14
C TRP A 214 -15.10 14.41 -1.74
N GLU A 215 -16.12 14.01 -2.47
CA GLU A 215 -17.54 14.30 -2.18
C GLU A 215 -18.34 13.01 -2.10
N SER A 216 -19.26 12.93 -1.15
CA SER A 216 -20.16 11.79 -1.00
C SER A 216 -21.27 11.87 -2.04
N LEU A 217 -21.61 10.72 -2.64
CA LEU A 217 -22.78 10.61 -3.52
C LEU A 217 -24.04 10.33 -2.69
N PRO A 218 -25.24 10.56 -3.25
CA PRO A 218 -26.50 10.17 -2.62
C PRO A 218 -26.56 8.68 -2.30
N ASP A 219 -27.37 8.30 -1.29
CA ASP A 219 -27.61 6.89 -0.93
C ASP A 219 -28.25 6.14 -2.13
N PRO A 220 -27.66 5.05 -2.62
CA PRO A 220 -28.23 4.23 -3.69
C PRO A 220 -29.43 3.37 -3.23
N GLY A 221 -29.77 3.39 -1.95
CA GLY A 221 -30.85 2.60 -1.36
C GLY A 221 -30.37 1.29 -0.72
N ALA A 222 -31.15 0.76 0.22
CA ALA A 222 -30.76 -0.38 1.06
C ALA A 222 -30.36 -1.64 0.24
N GLU A 223 -31.06 -1.93 -0.86
CA GLU A 223 -30.75 -3.08 -1.71
C GLU A 223 -29.36 -3.00 -2.34
N ALA A 224 -28.99 -1.83 -2.88
CA ALA A 224 -27.68 -1.61 -3.48
C ALA A 224 -26.57 -1.68 -2.43
N ARG A 225 -26.84 -1.15 -1.23
CA ARG A 225 -25.87 -1.13 -0.13
C ARG A 225 -25.48 -2.52 0.37
N LEU A 226 -26.45 -3.43 0.43
CA LEU A 226 -26.25 -4.81 0.88
C LEU A 226 -25.74 -5.75 -0.24
N SER A 227 -25.67 -5.25 -1.48
CA SER A 227 -25.28 -6.06 -2.63
C SER A 227 -23.76 -6.18 -2.77
N SER A 228 -23.28 -7.39 -3.09
CA SER A 228 -21.87 -7.62 -3.42
C SER A 228 -21.56 -7.12 -4.84
N ILE A 229 -20.84 -6.01 -4.96
CA ILE A 229 -20.49 -5.43 -6.27
C ILE A 229 -19.45 -6.30 -7.01
N LYS A 230 -19.60 -6.38 -8.34
CA LYS A 230 -18.67 -7.05 -9.25
C LYS A 230 -17.82 -6.03 -10.02
N THR A 231 -18.47 -5.13 -10.74
CA THR A 231 -17.84 -4.18 -11.66
C THR A 231 -18.67 -2.89 -11.75
N VAL A 232 -18.04 -1.82 -12.24
CA VAL A 232 -18.74 -0.65 -12.74
C VAL A 232 -18.35 -0.43 -14.20
N GLU A 233 -19.35 -0.18 -15.04
CA GLU A 233 -19.20 0.12 -16.46
C GLU A 233 -19.68 1.56 -16.71
N VAL A 234 -18.97 2.29 -17.57
CA VAL A 234 -19.36 3.65 -17.94
C VAL A 234 -19.95 3.63 -19.33
N PHE A 235 -21.22 4.01 -19.47
CA PHE A 235 -21.90 4.11 -20.75
C PHE A 235 -22.79 5.35 -20.78
N GLY A 236 -22.76 6.11 -21.88
CA GLY A 236 -23.59 7.32 -22.01
C GLY A 236 -23.40 8.37 -20.91
N ARG A 237 -22.18 8.48 -20.34
CA ARG A 237 -21.86 9.31 -19.15
C ARG A 237 -22.60 8.93 -17.85
N LYS A 238 -23.11 7.70 -17.78
CA LYS A 238 -23.68 7.11 -16.57
C LYS A 238 -22.81 5.96 -16.09
N LEU A 239 -22.89 5.67 -14.80
CA LEU A 239 -22.16 4.60 -14.14
C LEU A 239 -23.13 3.44 -13.86
N TYR A 240 -22.86 2.27 -14.45
CA TYR A 240 -23.64 1.06 -14.30
C TYR A 240 -22.92 0.12 -13.34
N VAL A 241 -23.46 -0.05 -12.14
CA VAL A 241 -22.91 -0.89 -11.07
C VAL A 241 -23.56 -2.26 -11.14
N ARG A 242 -22.76 -3.27 -11.46
CA ARG A 242 -23.22 -4.64 -11.57
C ARG A 242 -22.91 -5.44 -10.31
N THR A 243 -23.91 -6.12 -9.77
CA THR A 243 -23.76 -6.99 -8.59
C THR A 243 -23.32 -8.40 -8.97
N ARG A 244 -22.90 -9.18 -7.97
CA ARG A 244 -22.54 -10.61 -8.09
C ARG A 244 -23.74 -11.54 -7.88
N SER A 245 -24.94 -11.02 -7.59
CA SER A 245 -26.13 -11.84 -7.37
C SER A 245 -26.59 -12.52 -8.65
N ASN A 246 -27.26 -13.66 -8.49
CA ASN A 246 -27.87 -14.40 -9.62
C ASN A 246 -28.99 -13.58 -10.29
N GLU A 247 -29.64 -12.71 -9.51
CA GLU A 247 -30.51 -11.66 -10.04
C GLU A 247 -29.63 -10.53 -10.56
N LYS A 248 -29.57 -10.37 -11.89
CA LYS A 248 -28.86 -9.27 -12.55
C LYS A 248 -29.57 -7.94 -12.27
N LYS A 249 -29.32 -7.34 -11.10
CA LYS A 249 -29.69 -5.94 -10.83
C LYS A 249 -28.47 -5.07 -11.15
N ASP A 250 -28.63 -4.20 -12.14
CA ASP A 250 -27.66 -3.17 -12.47
C ASP A 250 -28.18 -1.86 -11.87
N TYR A 251 -27.43 -1.24 -10.95
CA TYR A 251 -27.76 0.07 -10.40
C TYR A 251 -27.09 1.16 -11.23
N VAL A 252 -27.84 2.17 -11.65
CA VAL A 252 -27.31 3.21 -12.54
C VAL A 252 -27.25 4.53 -11.80
N TYR A 253 -26.05 5.11 -11.73
CA TYR A 253 -25.87 6.48 -11.25
C TYR A 253 -25.72 7.44 -12.43
N ASP A 254 -26.50 8.50 -12.41
CA ASP A 254 -26.42 9.61 -13.37
C ASP A 254 -25.78 10.84 -12.71
N PRO A 255 -24.52 11.16 -13.04
CA PRO A 255 -23.83 12.33 -12.52
C PRO A 255 -24.48 13.67 -12.86
N ARG A 256 -25.32 13.75 -13.89
CA ARG A 256 -25.96 15.01 -14.32
C ARG A 256 -27.16 15.37 -13.43
N THR A 257 -27.93 14.35 -13.06
CA THR A 257 -29.08 14.51 -12.17
C THR A 257 -28.73 14.27 -10.71
N ASN A 258 -27.55 13.72 -10.43
CA ASN A 258 -27.11 13.27 -9.11
C ASN A 258 -28.12 12.28 -8.50
N GLN A 259 -28.55 11.28 -9.28
CA GLN A 259 -29.57 10.31 -8.86
C GLN A 259 -29.19 8.88 -9.26
N TRP A 260 -29.74 7.93 -8.50
CA TRP A 260 -29.69 6.50 -8.76
C TRP A 260 -30.99 6.02 -9.40
N SER A 261 -30.91 5.07 -10.33
CA SER A 261 -32.04 4.39 -10.98
C SER A 261 -31.79 2.90 -11.15
#